data_AF-A0A382ZUZ2-F1
#
_entry.id   AF-A0A382ZUZ2-F1
#
_cell.length_a   1.000
_cell.length_b   1.000
_cell.length_c   1.000
_cell.angle_alpha   90.00
_cell.angle_beta   90.00
_cell.angle_gamma   90.00
#
_symmetry.space_group_name_H-M   'P 1'
#
loop_
_entity.id
_entity.type
_entity.pdbx_description
1 polymer ?
#
loop_
_entity_poly.entity_id
_entity_poly.type
_entity_poly.pdbx_seq_one_letter_code
_entity_poly.pdbx_strand_id
1 'polypeptide(L)'
;EVSASAEPAPNPMAGTALSERERDPRGGILLTEDEDISLRYPAGLLLKSDENSECWQGLEEDKSIEDEDLRLFDLVLQDAINEDVADLHIKEDEYIHFRMSRGLRDRDWPKPTRKWIEKIIFSMCPEHFVEKFKEDREVDFSYFNPKFGRFRVNVFSQCSKWAMAMRYIKNDLPPIEKLGIHPICLKLAESKRGLTLLAGITGSGKSTTMAAMVMHLNKNFRKHIVTIEDPVEMMFEDEQCVIEQREVGLDTMSF
;
A
#
# COMPACT_ATOMS: atom_id res chain seq x y z
N GLU A 1 0.32 -37.81 -56.01
CA GLU A 1 -0.10 -36.80 -55.02
C GLU A 1 0.92 -36.82 -53.89
N VAL A 2 1.72 -35.77 -53.76
CA VAL A 2 2.71 -35.61 -52.69
C VAL A 2 2.19 -34.44 -51.85
N SER A 3 1.69 -34.73 -50.65
CA SER A 3 1.24 -33.72 -49.70
C SER A 3 2.45 -33.08 -49.03
N ALA A 4 2.73 -31.82 -49.35
CA ALA A 4 3.67 -31.01 -48.60
C ALA A 4 3.03 -30.61 -47.26
N SER A 5 3.65 -31.03 -46.16
CA SER A 5 3.37 -30.54 -44.81
C SER A 5 3.80 -29.08 -44.72
N ALA A 6 2.83 -28.16 -44.60
CA ALA A 6 3.10 -26.78 -44.27
C ALA A 6 3.51 -26.66 -42.80
N GLU A 7 4.71 -26.15 -42.54
CA GLU A 7 5.12 -25.71 -41.21
C GLU A 7 4.16 -24.61 -40.70
N PRO A 8 3.76 -24.61 -39.41
CA PRO A 8 2.93 -23.56 -38.87
C PRO A 8 3.76 -22.26 -38.82
N ALA A 9 3.18 -21.18 -39.37
CA ALA A 9 3.74 -19.84 -39.28
C ALA A 9 4.02 -19.45 -37.82
N PRO A 10 5.12 -18.71 -37.54
CA PRO A 10 5.44 -18.32 -36.18
C PRO A 10 4.31 -17.45 -35.60
N ASN A 11 3.86 -17.84 -34.41
CA ASN A 11 2.85 -17.14 -33.64
C ASN A 11 3.39 -15.75 -33.23
N PRO A 12 2.77 -14.62 -33.62
CA PRO A 12 3.27 -13.29 -33.27
C PRO A 12 3.03 -12.92 -31.79
N MET A 13 2.42 -13.79 -30.99
CA MET A 13 2.15 -13.57 -29.56
C MET A 13 3.21 -14.20 -28.65
N ALA A 14 4.49 -13.89 -28.88
CA ALA A 14 5.50 -13.98 -27.84
C ALA A 14 5.77 -12.55 -27.36
N GLY A 15 4.95 -12.07 -26.42
CA GLY A 15 5.11 -10.74 -25.83
C GLY A 15 6.48 -10.64 -25.15
N THR A 16 7.26 -9.63 -25.55
CA THR A 16 8.60 -9.35 -24.99
C THR A 16 8.53 -9.23 -23.47
N ALA A 17 9.51 -9.82 -22.78
CA ALA A 17 9.62 -9.73 -21.32
C ALA A 17 9.69 -8.26 -20.86
N LEU A 18 9.03 -7.92 -19.75
CA LEU A 18 8.95 -6.54 -19.24
C LEU A 18 10.33 -5.90 -19.01
N SER A 19 11.34 -6.71 -18.67
CA SER A 19 12.74 -6.33 -18.51
C SER A 19 13.41 -5.86 -19.82
N GLU A 20 12.86 -6.26 -20.96
CA GLU A 20 13.39 -6.00 -22.31
C GLU A 20 12.58 -4.94 -23.04
N ARG A 21 11.55 -4.38 -22.41
CA ARG A 21 10.68 -3.37 -23.02
C ARG A 21 11.25 -1.97 -22.91
N GLU A 22 10.97 -1.19 -23.94
CA GLU A 22 11.34 0.22 -24.01
C GLU A 22 10.60 1.00 -22.91
N ARG A 23 11.35 1.85 -22.19
CA ARG A 23 10.83 2.63 -21.07
C ARG A 23 10.54 4.06 -21.51
N ASP A 24 9.52 4.67 -20.93
CA ASP A 24 9.26 6.09 -21.09
C ASP A 24 10.41 6.92 -20.46
N PRO A 25 10.52 8.22 -20.77
CA PRO A 25 11.58 9.09 -20.24
C PRO A 25 11.62 9.19 -18.71
N ARG A 26 10.60 8.68 -18.00
CA ARG A 26 10.44 8.66 -16.54
C ARG A 26 10.67 7.26 -15.96
N GLY A 27 11.05 6.28 -16.80
CA GLY A 27 11.40 4.92 -16.39
C GLY A 27 10.22 3.94 -16.35
N GLY A 28 9.02 4.36 -16.76
CA GLY A 28 7.83 3.50 -16.84
C GLY A 28 7.85 2.60 -18.08
N ILE A 29 7.21 1.43 -18.02
CA ILE A 29 7.19 0.49 -19.16
C ILE A 29 6.14 0.94 -20.18
N LEU A 30 6.52 1.08 -21.45
CA LEU A 30 5.59 1.39 -22.53
C LEU A 30 4.71 0.16 -22.85
N LEU A 31 3.39 0.36 -22.84
CA LEU A 31 2.39 -0.66 -23.15
C LEU A 31 2.06 -0.67 -24.66
N THR A 32 1.76 -1.84 -25.22
CA THR A 32 1.30 -1.96 -26.62
C THR A 32 -0.13 -1.45 -26.79
N GLU A 33 -0.60 -1.18 -28.02
CA GLU A 33 -1.98 -0.70 -28.26
C GLU A 33 -3.07 -1.66 -27.73
N ASP A 34 -2.76 -2.96 -27.63
CA ASP A 34 -3.68 -3.95 -27.07
C ASP A 34 -3.67 -3.99 -25.53
N GLU A 35 -2.59 -3.52 -24.92
CA GLU A 35 -2.39 -3.38 -23.47
C GLU A 35 -2.75 -1.96 -22.97
N ASP A 36 -2.67 -0.95 -23.84
CA ASP A 36 -2.98 0.45 -23.57
C ASP A 36 -4.45 0.75 -23.87
N ILE A 37 -5.27 0.47 -22.88
CA ILE A 37 -6.71 0.68 -22.91
C ILE A 37 -7.09 2.18 -22.96
N SER A 38 -6.14 3.11 -22.77
CA SER A 38 -6.39 4.55 -22.94
C SER A 38 -6.75 4.95 -24.37
N LEU A 39 -6.38 4.13 -25.34
CA LEU A 39 -6.74 4.27 -26.74
C LEU A 39 -8.14 3.69 -27.05
N ARG A 40 -8.66 2.80 -26.19
CA ARG A 40 -9.96 2.13 -26.35
C ARG A 40 -11.11 2.89 -25.67
N TYR A 41 -10.82 3.68 -24.64
CA TYR A 41 -11.79 4.52 -23.96
C TYR A 41 -11.32 5.99 -24.01
N PRO A 42 -11.94 6.85 -24.85
CA PRO A 42 -11.53 8.24 -24.94
C PRO A 42 -11.70 8.95 -23.60
N ALA A 43 -10.75 9.84 -23.29
CA ALA A 43 -10.70 10.65 -22.08
C ALA A 43 -12.05 11.33 -21.79
N GLY A 44 -12.73 10.84 -20.77
CA GLY A 44 -14.04 11.32 -20.38
C GLY A 44 -14.38 10.89 -18.97
N LEU A 45 -13.60 11.36 -17.99
CA LEU A 45 -14.01 11.57 -16.58
C LEU A 45 -12.91 12.34 -15.83
N LEU A 46 -12.64 13.57 -16.30
CA LEU A 46 -12.41 14.68 -15.38
C LEU A 46 -13.66 15.57 -15.47
N LEU A 47 -14.80 15.02 -15.04
CA LEU A 47 -15.85 15.91 -14.56
C LEU A 47 -15.37 16.30 -13.18
N LYS A 48 -15.05 17.59 -13.01
CA LYS A 48 -15.06 18.21 -11.68
C LYS A 48 -16.30 17.66 -10.97
N SER A 49 -16.10 16.82 -9.96
CA SER A 49 -17.12 16.66 -8.92
C SER A 49 -17.54 18.06 -8.52
N ASP A 50 -18.85 18.23 -8.27
CA ASP A 50 -19.49 19.52 -7.99
C ASP A 50 -18.52 20.41 -7.19
N GLU A 51 -18.24 21.63 -7.67
CA GLU A 51 -17.26 22.53 -7.01
C GLU A 51 -17.68 22.88 -5.57
N ASN A 52 -18.89 22.46 -5.18
CA ASN A 52 -19.45 22.54 -3.83
C ASN A 52 -19.31 21.23 -3.01
N SER A 53 -18.68 20.19 -3.54
CA SER A 53 -18.53 18.91 -2.85
C SER A 53 -17.57 19.05 -1.66
N GLU A 54 -18.01 18.54 -0.52
CA GLU A 54 -17.27 18.64 0.74
C GLU A 54 -15.89 17.96 0.67
N CYS A 55 -15.68 17.00 -0.24
CA CYS A 55 -14.43 16.25 -0.33
C CYS A 55 -13.21 17.08 -0.77
N TRP A 56 -13.41 18.27 -1.34
CA TRP A 56 -12.32 19.17 -1.75
C TRP A 56 -11.92 20.17 -0.67
N GLN A 57 -12.71 20.30 0.40
CA GLN A 57 -12.48 21.33 1.41
C GLN A 57 -11.26 20.98 2.28
N GLY A 58 -10.30 21.91 2.35
CA GLY A 58 -9.10 21.75 3.19
C GLY A 58 -8.03 20.82 2.61
N LEU A 59 -8.16 20.41 1.35
CA LEU A 59 -7.11 19.69 0.63
C LEU A 59 -6.12 20.65 -0.03
N GLU A 60 -4.86 20.24 -0.09
CA GLU A 60 -3.79 21.01 -0.71
C GLU A 60 -3.18 20.20 -1.86
N GLU A 61 -3.39 20.67 -3.09
CA GLU A 61 -2.82 20.03 -4.27
C GLU A 61 -1.29 20.14 -4.30
N ASP A 62 -0.62 18.99 -4.43
CA ASP A 62 0.79 18.99 -4.78
C ASP A 62 0.99 19.12 -6.29
N LYS A 63 1.33 20.33 -6.71
CA LYS A 63 1.60 20.68 -8.11
C LYS A 63 2.92 20.12 -8.64
N SER A 64 3.76 19.50 -7.80
CA SER A 64 4.97 18.81 -8.24
C SER A 64 4.67 17.46 -8.92
N ILE A 65 3.50 16.87 -8.66
CA ILE A 65 3.06 15.65 -9.34
C ILE A 65 2.44 16.04 -10.68
N GLU A 66 3.17 15.86 -11.78
CA GLU A 66 2.66 16.20 -13.12
C GLU A 66 1.50 15.31 -13.58
N ASP A 67 1.45 14.08 -13.08
CA ASP A 67 0.44 13.10 -13.44
C ASP A 67 -0.88 13.34 -12.68
N GLU A 68 -1.93 13.76 -13.38
CA GLU A 68 -3.22 14.09 -12.79
C GLU A 68 -3.89 12.92 -12.05
N ASP A 69 -3.72 11.68 -12.55
CA ASP A 69 -4.33 10.49 -11.93
C ASP A 69 -3.71 10.22 -10.55
N LEU A 70 -2.38 10.36 -10.46
CA LEU A 70 -1.64 10.19 -9.21
C LEU A 70 -1.87 11.36 -8.25
N ARG A 71 -2.02 12.59 -8.78
CA ARG A 71 -2.37 13.75 -7.96
C ARG A 71 -3.76 13.58 -7.33
N LEU A 72 -4.73 13.09 -8.11
CA LEU A 72 -6.07 12.79 -7.60
C LEU A 72 -6.02 11.71 -6.52
N PHE A 73 -5.21 10.67 -6.71
CA PHE A 73 -5.01 9.65 -5.69
C PHE A 73 -4.43 10.21 -4.39
N ASP A 74 -3.41 11.07 -4.48
CA ASP A 74 -2.83 11.77 -3.32
C ASP A 74 -3.89 12.60 -2.56
N LEU A 75 -4.80 13.28 -3.27
CA LEU A 75 -5.90 14.02 -2.65
C LEU A 75 -6.89 13.10 -1.93
N VAL A 76 -7.22 11.93 -2.49
CA VAL A 76 -8.07 10.92 -1.83
C VAL A 76 -7.40 10.41 -0.54
N LEU A 77 -6.07 10.18 -0.56
CA LEU A 77 -5.32 9.78 0.63
C LEU A 77 -5.31 10.89 1.69
N GLN A 78 -5.14 12.15 1.26
CA GLN A 78 -5.19 13.31 2.15
C GLN A 78 -6.56 13.43 2.84
N ASP A 79 -7.65 13.31 2.08
CA ASP A 79 -9.03 13.30 2.62
C ASP A 79 -9.23 12.18 3.64
N ALA A 80 -8.78 10.97 3.31
CA ALA A 80 -8.87 9.82 4.22
C ALA A 80 -8.12 10.06 5.55
N ILE A 81 -6.96 10.73 5.52
CA ILE A 81 -6.20 11.04 6.73
C ILE A 81 -6.87 12.16 7.53
N ASN A 82 -7.32 13.23 6.86
CA ASN A 82 -7.99 14.36 7.51
C ASN A 82 -9.26 13.93 8.26
N GLU A 83 -9.97 12.93 7.74
CA GLU A 83 -11.19 12.37 8.33
C GLU A 83 -10.93 11.20 9.33
N ASP A 84 -9.67 10.92 9.67
CA ASP A 84 -9.26 9.83 10.56
C ASP A 84 -9.83 8.44 10.16
N VAL A 85 -9.77 8.13 8.86
CA VAL A 85 -10.30 6.89 8.28
C VAL A 85 -9.45 5.69 8.67
N ALA A 86 -10.10 4.61 9.11
CA ALA A 86 -9.43 3.35 9.44
C ALA A 86 -9.10 2.54 8.19
N ASP A 87 -10.04 2.45 7.24
CA ASP A 87 -9.82 1.78 5.97
C ASP A 87 -10.52 2.51 4.82
N LEU A 88 -9.81 2.67 3.71
CA LEU A 88 -10.23 3.23 2.44
C LEU A 88 -10.57 2.08 1.48
N HIS A 89 -11.75 2.10 0.87
CA HIS A 89 -12.17 1.14 -0.14
C HIS A 89 -12.42 1.81 -1.48
N ILE A 90 -11.72 1.33 -2.51
CA ILE A 90 -11.80 1.83 -3.89
C ILE A 90 -12.28 0.68 -4.77
N LYS A 91 -13.31 0.92 -5.58
CA LYS A 91 -13.90 -0.08 -6.47
C LYS A 91 -14.20 0.56 -7.83
N GLU A 92 -14.00 -0.22 -8.88
CA GLU A 92 -14.31 0.19 -10.25
C GLU A 92 -15.80 0.52 -10.43
N ASP A 93 -16.08 1.71 -10.98
CA ASP A 93 -17.41 2.29 -11.26
C ASP A 93 -18.30 2.56 -10.04
N GLU A 94 -17.75 2.58 -8.84
CA GLU A 94 -18.48 2.79 -7.58
C GLU A 94 -17.99 4.04 -6.82
N TYR A 95 -18.67 4.40 -5.74
CA TYR A 95 -18.17 5.43 -4.83
C TYR A 95 -16.94 4.94 -4.06
N ILE A 96 -16.05 5.86 -3.70
CA ILE A 96 -14.98 5.59 -2.74
C ILE A 96 -15.61 5.52 -1.35
N HIS A 97 -15.32 4.46 -0.59
CA HIS A 97 -15.90 4.29 0.74
C HIS A 97 -14.85 4.46 1.84
N PHE A 98 -15.16 5.28 2.84
CA PHE A 98 -14.36 5.46 4.04
C PHE A 98 -14.97 4.67 5.19
N ARG A 99 -14.19 3.77 5.80
CA ARG A 99 -14.56 3.14 7.07
C ARG A 99 -14.02 3.98 8.22
N MET A 100 -14.94 4.56 8.97
CA MET A 100 -14.66 5.26 10.23
C MET A 100 -15.16 4.43 11.42
N SER A 101 -14.87 4.89 12.64
CA SER A 101 -15.33 4.26 13.89
C SER A 101 -16.86 4.04 13.94
N ARG A 102 -17.64 4.85 13.22
CA ARG A 102 -19.11 4.79 13.17
C ARG A 102 -19.69 4.01 11.98
N GLY A 103 -18.86 3.39 11.16
CA GLY A 103 -19.27 2.59 10.00
C GLY A 103 -18.67 3.07 8.67
N LEU A 104 -19.18 2.50 7.57
CA LEU A 104 -18.81 2.87 6.21
C LEU A 104 -19.58 4.12 5.74
N ARG A 105 -18.90 5.02 5.05
CA ARG A 105 -19.50 6.18 4.39
C ARG A 105 -18.99 6.33 2.96
N ASP A 106 -19.91 6.64 2.06
CA ASP A 106 -19.58 6.95 0.68
C ASP A 106 -19.04 8.38 0.59
N ARG A 107 -18.01 8.58 -0.23
CA ARG A 107 -17.43 9.88 -0.53
C ARG A 107 -17.72 10.25 -1.96
N ASP A 108 -18.04 11.52 -2.17
CA ASP A 108 -18.44 12.08 -3.46
C ASP A 108 -17.22 12.44 -4.34
N TRP A 109 -16.25 11.52 -4.40
CA TRP A 109 -15.14 11.57 -5.35
C TRP A 109 -15.59 11.07 -6.72
N PRO A 110 -14.91 11.46 -7.82
CA PRO A 110 -15.12 10.85 -9.12
C PRO A 110 -15.02 9.32 -9.03
N LYS A 111 -15.95 8.63 -9.69
CA LYS A 111 -16.00 7.17 -9.65
C LYS A 111 -14.72 6.58 -10.26
N PRO A 112 -14.00 5.69 -9.55
CA PRO A 112 -12.78 5.09 -10.03
C PRO A 112 -13.01 4.32 -11.33
N THR A 113 -12.30 4.69 -12.39
CA THR A 113 -12.30 3.91 -13.63
C THR A 113 -11.29 2.78 -13.54
N ARG A 114 -11.46 1.74 -14.36
CA ARG A 114 -10.48 0.65 -14.46
C ARG A 114 -9.06 1.15 -14.70
N LYS A 115 -8.89 2.09 -15.64
CA LYS A 115 -7.58 2.68 -15.99
C LYS A 115 -6.93 3.39 -14.81
N TRP A 116 -7.71 4.19 -14.08
CA TRP A 116 -7.22 4.92 -12.92
C TRP A 116 -6.78 3.95 -11.80
N ILE A 117 -7.60 2.95 -11.50
CA ILE A 117 -7.26 1.91 -10.51
C ILE A 117 -5.99 1.15 -10.92
N GLU A 118 -5.91 0.65 -12.15
CA GLU A 118 -4.74 -0.10 -12.63
C GLU A 118 -3.46 0.74 -12.53
N LYS A 119 -3.53 2.02 -12.93
CA LYS A 119 -2.40 2.95 -12.83
C LYS A 119 -1.94 3.14 -11.39
N ILE A 120 -2.87 3.29 -10.45
CA ILE A 120 -2.55 3.40 -9.02
C ILE A 120 -1.94 2.09 -8.51
N ILE A 121 -2.53 0.94 -8.84
CA ILE A 121 -2.00 -0.38 -8.47
C ILE A 121 -0.54 -0.49 -8.94
N PHE A 122 -0.24 -0.21 -10.21
CA PHE A 122 1.13 -0.33 -10.73
C PHE A 122 2.09 0.73 -10.17
N SER A 123 1.58 1.88 -9.73
CA SER A 123 2.42 2.89 -9.05
C SER A 123 2.81 2.50 -7.62
N MET A 124 2.00 1.68 -6.95
CA MET A 124 2.21 1.29 -5.55
C MET A 124 2.74 -0.13 -5.39
N CYS A 125 2.38 -1.05 -6.30
CA CYS A 125 2.70 -2.46 -6.21
C CYS A 125 4.20 -2.69 -6.41
N PRO A 126 4.90 -3.32 -5.46
CA PRO A 126 6.29 -3.70 -5.63
C PRO A 126 6.49 -4.61 -6.83
N GLU A 127 7.61 -4.43 -7.55
CA GLU A 127 7.89 -5.13 -8.82
C GLU A 127 7.83 -6.67 -8.67
N HIS A 128 8.34 -7.21 -7.57
CA HIS A 128 8.35 -8.66 -7.30
C HIS A 128 6.96 -9.25 -7.05
N PHE A 129 5.94 -8.44 -6.77
CA PHE A 129 4.56 -8.89 -6.63
C PHE A 129 3.75 -8.80 -7.92
N VAL A 130 4.24 -8.11 -8.96
CA VAL A 130 3.46 -7.85 -10.19
C VAL A 130 3.12 -9.14 -10.92
N GLU A 131 4.06 -10.09 -11.03
CA GLU A 131 3.82 -11.38 -11.69
C GLU A 131 2.78 -12.20 -10.92
N LYS A 132 2.95 -12.30 -9.60
CA LYS A 132 2.03 -12.99 -8.71
C LYS A 132 0.63 -12.38 -8.76
N PHE A 133 0.53 -11.04 -8.74
CA PHE A 133 -0.74 -10.33 -8.88
C PHE A 133 -1.45 -10.64 -10.20
N LYS A 134 -0.71 -10.77 -11.31
CA LYS A 134 -1.29 -11.12 -12.62
C LYS A 134 -1.85 -12.55 -12.63
N GLU A 135 -1.20 -13.47 -11.92
CA GLU A 135 -1.61 -14.88 -11.82
C GLU A 135 -2.77 -15.06 -10.83
N ASP A 136 -2.58 -14.61 -9.58
CA ASP A 136 -3.51 -14.83 -8.47
C ASP A 136 -4.73 -13.89 -8.54
N ARG A 137 -4.60 -12.78 -9.27
CA ARG A 137 -5.58 -11.67 -9.32
C ARG A 137 -5.87 -11.05 -7.96
N GLU A 138 -4.95 -11.21 -7.01
CA GLU A 138 -4.94 -10.57 -5.70
C GLU A 138 -3.50 -10.39 -5.20
N VAL A 139 -3.28 -9.39 -4.33
CA VAL A 139 -2.00 -9.15 -3.68
C VAL A 139 -2.17 -8.29 -2.41
N ASP A 140 -1.43 -8.64 -1.37
CA ASP A 140 -1.23 -7.82 -0.16
C ASP A 140 0.19 -7.28 -0.14
N PHE A 141 0.35 -5.98 0.13
CA PHE A 141 1.66 -5.35 0.31
C PHE A 141 1.55 -4.05 1.14
N SER A 142 2.66 -3.53 1.64
CA SER A 142 2.68 -2.17 2.21
C SER A 142 3.09 -1.14 1.17
N TYR A 143 2.44 0.01 1.25
CA TYR A 143 2.73 1.18 0.44
C TYR A 143 3.16 2.33 1.36
N PHE A 144 4.29 2.96 1.05
CA PHE A 144 4.76 4.16 1.75
C PHE A 144 4.61 5.37 0.84
N ASN A 145 3.82 6.34 1.28
CA ASN A 145 3.74 7.66 0.68
C ASN A 145 4.50 8.67 1.57
N PRO A 146 5.50 9.40 1.05
CA PRO A 146 6.32 10.31 1.85
C PRO A 146 5.54 11.41 2.59
N LYS A 147 4.37 11.82 2.09
CA LYS A 147 3.55 12.88 2.71
C LYS A 147 2.60 12.33 3.76
N PHE A 148 2.04 11.16 3.47
CA PHE A 148 0.88 10.64 4.18
C PHE A 148 1.24 9.53 5.17
N GLY A 149 2.36 8.83 4.94
CA GLY A 149 2.82 7.73 5.76
C GLY A 149 2.54 6.38 5.11
N ARG A 150 2.36 5.35 5.95
CA ARG A 150 2.26 3.96 5.50
C ARG A 150 0.82 3.49 5.40
N PHE A 151 0.57 2.64 4.41
CA PHE A 151 -0.68 1.98 4.18
C PHE A 151 -0.45 0.48 3.98
N ARG A 152 -1.28 -0.36 4.58
CA ARG A 152 -1.41 -1.76 4.14
C ARG A 152 -2.42 -1.81 3.02
N VAL A 153 -2.02 -2.33 1.86
CA VAL A 153 -2.82 -2.37 0.65
C VAL A 153 -3.14 -3.82 0.32
N ASN A 154 -4.43 -4.08 0.09
CA ASN A 154 -4.91 -5.31 -0.50
C ASN A 154 -5.61 -4.97 -1.81
N VAL A 155 -5.15 -5.54 -2.91
CA VAL A 155 -5.72 -5.38 -4.26
C VAL A 155 -6.28 -6.73 -4.69
N PHE A 156 -7.48 -6.76 -5.27
CA PHE A 156 -8.10 -8.01 -5.71
C PHE A 156 -9.12 -7.77 -6.84
N SER A 157 -9.42 -8.82 -7.60
CA SER A 157 -10.51 -8.80 -8.57
C SER A 157 -11.82 -9.32 -7.97
N GLN A 158 -12.93 -8.62 -8.20
CA GLN A 158 -14.28 -9.04 -7.84
C GLN A 158 -15.22 -8.88 -9.05
N CYS A 159 -15.97 -9.93 -9.41
CA CYS A 159 -16.90 -9.89 -10.55
C CYS A 159 -16.28 -9.29 -11.84
N SER A 160 -15.03 -9.66 -12.14
CA SER A 160 -14.24 -9.14 -13.27
C SER A 160 -13.87 -7.66 -13.22
N LYS A 161 -14.10 -6.99 -12.08
CA LYS A 161 -13.70 -5.62 -11.79
C LYS A 161 -12.54 -5.57 -10.79
N TRP A 162 -11.79 -4.48 -10.78
CA TRP A 162 -10.76 -4.26 -9.76
C TRP A 162 -11.32 -3.61 -8.49
N ALA A 163 -10.76 -4.00 -7.36
CA ALA A 163 -11.01 -3.40 -6.07
C ALA A 163 -9.73 -3.33 -5.25
N MET A 164 -9.71 -2.36 -4.32
CA MET A 164 -8.60 -2.14 -3.41
C MET A 164 -9.14 -1.75 -2.04
N ALA A 165 -8.52 -2.30 -0.99
CA ALA A 165 -8.69 -1.88 0.38
C ALA A 165 -7.33 -1.40 0.91
N MET A 166 -7.30 -0.18 1.45
CA MET A 166 -6.11 0.41 2.05
C MET A 166 -6.38 0.72 3.52
N ARG A 167 -5.52 0.25 4.42
CA ARG A 167 -5.57 0.62 5.84
C ARG A 167 -4.45 1.59 6.14
N TYR A 168 -4.79 2.73 6.72
CA TYR A 168 -3.78 3.67 7.20
C TYR A 168 -3.08 3.13 8.44
N ILE A 169 -1.75 3.10 8.41
CA ILE A 169 -0.91 2.67 9.53
C ILE A 169 -0.43 3.92 10.26
N LYS A 170 -1.04 4.19 11.43
CA LYS A 170 -0.71 5.36 12.24
C LYS A 170 0.69 5.20 12.85
N ASN A 171 1.51 6.23 12.69
CA ASN A 171 2.85 6.29 13.30
C ASN A 171 2.83 6.66 14.80
N ASP A 172 1.67 7.00 15.37
CA ASP A 172 1.61 7.63 16.69
C ASP A 172 1.44 6.58 17.79
N LEU A 173 2.56 6.14 18.37
CA LEU A 173 2.53 5.35 19.60
C LEU A 173 2.44 6.30 20.81
N PRO A 174 1.44 6.11 21.70
CA PRO A 174 1.43 6.85 22.95
C PRO A 174 2.71 6.62 23.75
N PRO A 175 3.17 7.62 24.53
CA PRO A 175 4.24 7.43 25.51
C PRO A 175 4.01 6.19 26.38
N ILE A 176 5.07 5.48 26.72
CA ILE A 176 5.04 4.21 27.47
C ILE A 176 4.18 4.34 28.73
N GLU A 177 4.23 5.49 29.40
CA GLU A 177 3.48 5.79 30.63
C GLU A 177 1.96 5.81 30.42
N LYS A 178 1.49 6.11 29.19
CA LYS A 178 0.08 6.14 28.82
C LYS A 178 -0.46 4.79 28.33
N LEU A 179 0.42 3.83 28.02
CA LEU A 179 0.01 2.52 27.50
C LEU A 179 -0.53 1.57 28.58
N GLY A 180 -0.32 1.89 29.86
CA GLY A 180 -0.77 1.04 30.97
C GLY A 180 -0.08 -0.32 31.02
N ILE A 181 1.09 -0.46 30.39
CA ILE A 181 1.83 -1.73 30.37
C ILE A 181 2.40 -2.03 31.75
N HIS A 182 2.32 -3.30 32.16
CA HIS A 182 2.88 -3.71 33.45
C HIS A 182 4.41 -3.57 33.43
N PRO A 183 5.06 -2.99 34.47
CA PRO A 183 6.51 -2.74 34.48
C PRO A 183 7.38 -3.98 34.26
N ILE A 184 6.83 -5.18 34.51
CA ILE A 184 7.53 -6.44 34.24
C ILE A 184 7.85 -6.63 32.75
N CYS A 185 7.02 -6.14 31.84
CA CYS A 185 7.25 -6.25 30.39
C CYS A 185 8.53 -5.49 30.00
N LEU A 186 8.75 -4.29 30.56
CA LEU A 186 9.95 -3.51 30.33
C LEU A 186 11.20 -4.20 30.90
N LYS A 187 11.10 -4.75 32.11
CA LYS A 187 12.19 -5.54 32.71
C LYS A 187 12.56 -6.78 31.88
N LEU A 188 11.58 -7.44 31.27
CA LEU A 188 11.83 -8.57 30.37
C LEU A 188 12.64 -8.13 29.14
N ALA A 189 12.34 -6.96 28.56
CA ALA A 189 13.07 -6.40 27.43
C ALA A 189 14.55 -6.12 27.74
N GLU A 190 14.87 -5.76 29.00
CA GLU A 190 16.24 -5.45 29.44
C GLU A 190 17.14 -6.69 29.53
N SER A 191 16.56 -7.90 29.50
CA SER A 191 17.30 -9.16 29.59
C SER A 191 18.43 -9.23 28.57
N LYS A 192 19.63 -9.63 29.01
CA LYS A 192 20.82 -9.69 28.14
C LYS A 192 20.70 -10.75 27.03
N ARG A 193 19.95 -11.82 27.30
CA ARG A 193 19.69 -12.94 26.37
C ARG A 193 18.49 -13.74 26.85
N GLY A 194 17.79 -14.39 25.93
CA GLY A 194 16.63 -15.24 26.22
C GLY A 194 15.58 -15.13 25.14
N LEU A 195 14.47 -15.86 25.33
CA LEU A 195 13.28 -15.78 24.49
C LEU A 195 12.12 -15.27 25.33
N THR A 196 11.49 -14.18 24.89
CA THR A 196 10.24 -13.68 25.47
C THR A 196 9.12 -13.94 24.47
N LEU A 197 8.06 -14.60 24.92
CA LEU A 197 6.89 -14.90 24.09
C LEU A 197 5.71 -14.04 24.57
N LEU A 198 5.13 -13.28 23.66
CA LEU A 198 3.93 -12.49 23.91
C LEU A 198 2.75 -13.10 23.15
N ALA A 199 1.81 -13.67 23.89
CA ALA A 199 0.65 -14.37 23.33
C ALA A 199 -0.67 -13.69 23.72
N GLY A 200 -1.67 -13.81 22.85
CA GLY A 200 -2.98 -13.18 23.02
C GLY A 200 -3.76 -13.15 21.71
N ILE A 201 -5.07 -12.95 21.78
CA ILE A 201 -5.95 -12.85 20.61
C ILE A 201 -5.65 -11.61 19.76
N THR A 202 -6.14 -11.56 18.53
CA THR A 202 -6.05 -10.36 17.68
C THR A 202 -6.67 -9.16 18.39
N GLY A 203 -6.01 -8.00 18.30
CA GLY A 203 -6.45 -6.77 18.97
C GLY A 203 -6.16 -6.68 20.47
N SER A 204 -5.48 -7.67 21.09
CA SER A 204 -5.17 -7.64 22.53
C SER A 204 -3.99 -6.74 22.94
N GLY A 205 -3.47 -5.90 22.03
CA GLY A 205 -2.35 -4.98 22.32
C GLY A 205 -0.94 -5.61 22.30
N LYS A 206 -0.76 -6.76 21.63
CA LYS A 206 0.56 -7.44 21.53
C LYS A 206 1.62 -6.56 20.85
N SER A 207 1.33 -6.09 19.63
CA SER A 207 2.24 -5.23 18.87
C SER A 207 2.56 -3.94 19.65
N THR A 208 1.54 -3.35 20.27
CA THR A 208 1.70 -2.16 21.13
C THR A 208 2.61 -2.42 22.34
N THR A 209 2.49 -3.59 22.97
CA THR A 209 3.36 -3.96 24.10
C THR A 209 4.80 -4.22 23.64
N MET A 210 4.99 -4.90 22.51
CA MET A 210 6.31 -5.11 21.93
C MET A 210 6.97 -3.80 21.51
N ALA A 211 6.23 -2.88 20.91
CA ALA A 211 6.74 -1.57 20.55
C ALA A 211 7.12 -0.74 21.78
N ALA A 212 6.35 -0.80 22.86
CA ALA A 212 6.73 -0.18 24.12
C ALA A 212 8.04 -0.75 24.68
N MET A 213 8.28 -2.06 24.52
CA MET A 213 9.56 -2.69 24.89
C MET A 213 10.71 -2.19 24.01
N VAL A 214 10.51 -2.07 22.70
CA VAL A 214 11.51 -1.53 21.76
C VAL A 214 11.82 -0.06 22.07
N MET A 215 10.81 0.77 22.28
CA MET A 215 10.97 2.18 22.68
C MET A 215 11.73 2.31 24.00
N HIS A 216 11.40 1.48 25.01
CA HIS A 216 12.11 1.47 26.28
C HIS A 216 13.60 1.14 26.08
N LEU A 217 13.91 0.18 25.21
CA LEU A 217 15.29 -0.14 24.87
C LEU A 217 15.97 1.01 24.14
N ASN A 218 15.32 1.58 23.13
CA ASN A 218 15.85 2.67 22.30
C ASN A 218 16.15 3.94 23.10
N LYS A 219 15.37 4.22 24.15
CA LYS A 219 15.57 5.40 24.99
C LYS A 219 16.66 5.23 26.06
N ASN A 220 16.83 4.00 26.57
CA ASN A 220 17.64 3.76 27.78
C ASN A 220 18.94 2.97 27.53
N PHE A 221 19.11 2.37 26.35
CA PHE A 221 20.23 1.46 26.07
C PHE A 221 20.85 1.73 24.71
N ARG A 222 22.12 1.35 24.56
CA ARG A 222 22.83 1.39 23.27
C ARG A 222 22.95 -0.02 22.72
N LYS A 223 21.96 -0.44 21.93
CA LYS A 223 21.88 -1.78 21.34
C LYS A 223 21.61 -1.67 19.83
N HIS A 224 21.82 -2.77 19.13
CA HIS A 224 21.31 -2.98 17.78
C HIS A 224 20.05 -3.83 17.88
N ILE A 225 18.95 -3.32 17.32
CA ILE A 225 17.64 -3.98 17.34
C ILE A 225 17.26 -4.25 15.89
N VAL A 226 16.91 -5.50 15.59
CA VAL A 226 16.41 -5.90 14.27
C VAL A 226 14.99 -6.43 14.45
N THR A 227 14.05 -5.94 13.64
CA THR A 227 12.68 -6.48 13.57
C THR A 227 12.45 -7.10 12.19
N ILE A 228 11.67 -8.19 12.17
CA ILE A 228 11.17 -8.80 10.94
C ILE A 228 9.65 -8.89 11.09
N GLU A 229 8.91 -8.18 10.25
CA GLU A 229 7.46 -7.92 10.41
C GLU A 229 6.70 -8.16 9.09
N ASP A 230 5.40 -8.44 9.18
CA ASP A 230 4.51 -8.70 8.03
C ASP A 230 3.09 -8.16 8.28
N PRO A 231 2.79 -6.90 7.93
CA PRO A 231 3.74 -5.84 7.56
C PRO A 231 4.36 -5.15 8.79
N VAL A 232 5.24 -4.17 8.58
CA VAL A 232 5.69 -3.28 9.68
C VAL A 232 4.52 -2.42 10.15
N GLU A 233 4.16 -2.57 11.43
CA GLU A 233 2.98 -1.91 12.03
C GLU A 233 3.32 -0.57 12.69
N MET A 234 4.58 -0.38 13.12
CA MET A 234 5.03 0.79 13.86
C MET A 234 6.44 1.16 13.43
N MET A 235 6.68 2.45 13.20
CA MET A 235 8.00 2.94 12.86
C MET A 235 8.75 3.37 14.11
N PHE A 236 10.04 3.03 14.18
CA PHE A 236 10.92 3.54 15.22
C PHE A 236 11.98 4.45 14.59
N GLU A 237 12.18 5.62 15.20
CA GLU A 237 13.33 6.46 14.91
C GLU A 237 14.49 6.07 15.82
N ASP A 238 15.72 6.09 15.29
CA ASP A 238 16.92 5.83 16.07
C ASP A 238 17.12 6.92 17.15
N GLU A 239 17.30 6.50 18.40
CA GLU A 239 17.65 7.39 19.52
C GLU A 239 19.00 6.99 20.14
N GLN A 240 19.02 6.05 21.09
CA GLN A 240 20.26 5.46 21.61
C GLN A 240 20.59 4.12 20.96
N CYS A 241 19.59 3.43 20.41
CA CYS A 241 19.78 2.21 19.62
C CYS A 241 19.91 2.53 18.13
N VAL A 242 20.49 1.57 17.41
CA VAL A 242 20.35 1.45 15.95
C VAL A 242 19.24 0.44 15.68
N ILE A 243 18.20 0.83 14.95
CA ILE A 243 17.03 0.01 14.68
C ILE A 243 16.90 -0.27 13.19
N GLU A 244 16.89 -1.55 12.82
CA GLU A 244 16.68 -2.01 11.45
C GLU A 244 15.37 -2.80 11.38
N GLN A 245 14.35 -2.21 10.76
CA GLN A 245 13.07 -2.88 10.53
C GLN A 245 13.04 -3.46 9.13
N ARG A 246 12.72 -4.76 9.02
CA ARG A 246 12.63 -5.46 7.74
C ARG A 246 11.23 -6.00 7.55
N GLU A 247 10.55 -5.55 6.51
CA GLU A 247 9.25 -6.05 6.15
C GLU A 247 9.36 -7.26 5.22
N VAL A 248 8.59 -8.31 5.51
CA VAL A 248 8.47 -9.48 4.64
C VAL A 248 7.73 -9.10 3.36
N GLY A 249 8.25 -9.53 2.21
CA GLY A 249 7.84 -9.09 0.89
C GLY A 249 8.69 -7.92 0.39
N LEU A 250 8.83 -6.83 1.16
CA LEU A 250 9.56 -5.64 0.71
C LEU A 250 11.08 -5.72 0.92
N ASP A 251 11.53 -5.97 2.15
CA ASP A 251 12.94 -5.92 2.55
C ASP A 251 13.57 -7.31 2.70
N THR A 252 12.73 -8.34 2.82
CA THR A 252 13.12 -9.75 2.87
C THR A 252 12.05 -10.62 2.21
N MET A 253 12.43 -11.71 1.54
CA MET A 253 11.48 -12.60 0.87
C MET A 253 10.68 -13.46 1.86
N SER A 254 11.23 -13.75 3.04
CA SER A 254 10.58 -14.54 4.09
C SER A 254 11.09 -14.17 5.49
N PHE A 255 10.41 -14.69 6.52
CA PHE A 255 10.87 -14.72 7.92
C PHE A 255 12.15 -15.55 8.12
#